data_AF-A0A4D7C815-F1
#
_entry.id   AF-A0A4D7C815-F1
#
_cell.length_a   1.000
_cell.length_b   1.000
_cell.length_c   1.000
_cell.angle_alpha   90.00
_cell.angle_beta   90.00
_cell.angle_gamma   90.00
#
_symmetry.space_group_name_H-M   'P 1'
#
loop_
_entity.id
_entity.type
_entity.pdbx_description
1 polymer ?
#
loop_
_entity_poly.entity_id
_entity_poly.type
_entity_poly.pdbx_seq_one_letter_code
_entity_poly.pdbx_strand_id
1 'polypeptide(L)'
;MQTTGALIADGLTGRYSGSSLIFASGSAAQASQSFDVQILMAAGGGTSASISATLADAATVVDWSALKPSLRPAGLSDAAWDHTFTNFVNSVGTTIGSLTTELARDAGVFHSFGITSDSGSALLAFELEQAGDFGSLAARSTSGSVGAGWTSIADLGLSVAADGSVTFKGAADLNGLFSLSVGGLATYTLSASVDRSVDLNGNILSGAASLPPVFFRQPDGSYSASGGYTLNKTATGFDLTRSDGTVLNFDSAGHVLSATSASGQHIDATVDATGKPLTFTASNGASLSLTRDAAGHVTQATDSDGGNIALSYSADGKQLTGTTGTAGNTAFAYTASGDLSTVDRGGTAHRQLHL
;
A
#
# COMPACT_ATOMS: atom_id res chain seq x y z
N MET A 1 4.64 12.51 34.21
CA MET A 1 3.43 12.17 33.43
C MET A 1 2.76 11.00 34.13
N GLN A 2 1.50 11.13 34.55
CA GLN A 2 0.70 9.98 35.00
C GLN A 2 -0.14 9.53 33.81
N THR A 3 0.19 8.39 33.23
CA THR A 3 -0.70 7.67 32.30
C THR A 3 -1.52 6.67 33.12
N THR A 4 -2.85 6.76 33.00
CA THR A 4 -3.76 5.81 33.65
C THR A 4 -4.23 4.82 32.60
N GLY A 5 -3.76 3.57 32.68
CA GLY A 5 -4.19 2.47 31.82
C GLY A 5 -4.73 1.32 32.66
N ALA A 6 -5.80 0.69 32.21
CA ALA A 6 -6.35 -0.52 32.83
C ALA A 6 -6.03 -1.75 31.96
N LEU A 7 -5.48 -2.80 32.56
CA LEU A 7 -5.35 -4.10 31.94
C LEU A 7 -6.68 -4.84 32.10
N ILE A 8 -7.38 -5.13 31.00
CA ILE A 8 -8.60 -5.93 30.99
C ILE A 8 -8.18 -7.41 30.87
N ALA A 9 -8.63 -8.26 31.80
CA ALA A 9 -8.36 -9.70 31.73
C ALA A 9 -9.07 -10.33 30.52
N ASP A 10 -8.41 -11.29 29.86
CA ASP A 10 -9.06 -12.13 28.86
C ASP A 10 -10.13 -13.00 29.54
N GLY A 11 -11.39 -12.82 29.14
CA GLY A 11 -12.55 -13.49 29.71
C GLY A 11 -12.59 -15.00 29.52
N LEU A 12 -11.74 -15.57 28.65
CA LEU A 12 -11.68 -17.02 28.40
C LEU A 12 -10.54 -17.71 29.15
N THR A 13 -9.46 -17.00 29.47
CA THR A 13 -8.24 -17.60 30.03
C THR A 13 -7.87 -17.09 31.44
N GLY A 14 -8.48 -15.99 31.90
CA GLY A 14 -8.17 -15.36 33.19
C GLY A 14 -6.75 -14.77 33.26
N ARG A 15 -6.05 -14.68 32.12
CA ARG A 15 -4.70 -14.13 32.03
C ARG A 15 -4.75 -12.68 31.53
N TYR A 16 -3.83 -11.86 32.02
CA TYR A 16 -3.58 -10.52 31.49
C TYR A 16 -2.65 -10.61 30.28
N SER A 17 -2.85 -9.76 29.26
CA SER A 17 -1.90 -9.66 28.14
C SER A 17 -0.55 -9.14 28.64
N GLY A 18 0.54 -9.80 28.24
CA GLY A 18 1.90 -9.33 28.52
C GLY A 18 2.10 -7.97 27.86
N SER A 19 2.10 -6.90 28.64
CA SER A 19 2.30 -5.54 28.15
C SER A 19 3.71 -5.09 28.49
N SER A 20 4.56 -4.90 27.48
CA SER A 20 5.89 -4.32 27.64
C SER A 20 5.79 -2.80 27.58
N LEU A 21 6.14 -2.11 28.67
CA LEU A 21 6.26 -0.65 28.73
C LEU A 21 7.74 -0.26 28.60
N ILE A 22 8.07 0.55 27.60
CA ILE A 22 9.43 1.08 27.39
C ILE A 22 9.42 2.53 27.85
N PHE A 23 10.28 2.87 28.81
CA PHE A 23 10.49 4.24 29.28
C PHE A 23 11.84 4.73 28.76
N ALA A 24 11.86 5.83 28.02
CA ALA A 24 13.10 6.46 27.54
C ALA A 24 13.24 7.88 28.12
N SER A 25 14.42 8.20 28.63
CA SER A 25 14.74 9.57 29.07
C SER A 25 15.20 10.41 27.88
N GLY A 26 14.45 11.48 27.55
CA GLY A 26 14.75 12.37 26.41
C GLY A 26 16.02 13.23 26.52
N SER A 27 16.89 13.03 27.51
CA SER A 27 18.21 13.66 27.55
C SER A 27 19.22 12.83 28.35
N ALA A 28 20.44 12.70 27.83
CA ALA A 28 21.55 11.99 28.47
C ALA A 28 22.08 12.65 29.76
N ALA A 29 21.48 13.77 30.21
CA ALA A 29 22.05 14.64 31.23
C ALA A 29 21.37 14.56 32.62
N GLN A 30 20.40 13.68 32.85
CA GLN A 30 19.84 13.47 34.19
C GLN A 30 19.88 12.00 34.60
N ALA A 31 20.98 11.66 35.27
CA ALA A 31 21.12 10.44 36.05
C ALA A 31 20.15 10.48 37.23
N SER A 32 19.37 9.40 37.37
CA SER A 32 18.29 9.16 38.35
C SER A 32 16.92 9.73 37.95
N GLN A 33 16.25 9.01 37.06
CA GLN A 33 14.79 9.09 36.96
C GLN A 33 14.18 7.96 37.80
N SER A 34 13.41 8.32 38.81
CA SER A 34 12.59 7.38 39.57
C SER A 34 11.21 7.30 38.91
N PHE A 35 10.72 6.08 38.68
CA PHE A 35 9.38 5.82 38.18
C PHE A 35 8.62 5.04 39.25
N ASP A 36 7.55 5.61 39.78
CA ASP A 36 6.64 4.91 40.69
C ASP A 36 5.64 4.10 39.86
N VAL A 37 5.71 2.77 39.95
CA VAL A 37 4.73 1.86 39.34
C VAL A 37 3.77 1.39 40.43
N GLN A 38 2.54 1.88 40.39
CA GLN A 38 1.50 1.49 41.34
C GLN A 38 0.57 0.44 40.71
N ILE A 39 0.64 -0.81 41.19
CA ILE A 39 -0.31 -1.87 40.80
C ILE A 39 -1.44 -1.91 41.83
N LEU A 40 -2.67 -1.63 41.41
CA LEU A 40 -3.87 -1.94 42.20
C LEU A 40 -4.38 -3.33 41.81
N MET A 41 -4.36 -4.28 42.75
CA MET A 41 -4.98 -5.59 42.57
C MET A 41 -6.33 -5.65 43.31
N ALA A 42 -7.36 -6.20 42.67
CA ALA A 42 -8.60 -6.55 43.36
C ALA A 42 -8.29 -7.68 44.36
N ALA A 43 -8.62 -7.48 45.64
CA ALA A 43 -8.28 -8.41 46.71
C ALA A 43 -9.00 -9.75 46.53
N GLY A 44 -8.27 -10.76 46.06
CA GLY A 44 -8.63 -12.17 46.09
C GLY A 44 -7.39 -12.97 46.44
N GLY A 45 -7.48 -13.90 47.41
CA GLY A 45 -6.33 -14.65 47.88
C GLY A 45 -5.63 -15.42 46.76
N GLY A 46 -4.31 -15.27 46.64
CA GLY A 46 -3.47 -16.04 45.72
C GLY A 46 -2.91 -15.28 44.51
N THR A 47 -3.11 -13.97 44.39
CA THR A 47 -2.53 -13.19 43.28
C THR A 47 -1.11 -12.69 43.62
N SER A 48 -0.12 -13.12 42.82
CA SER A 48 1.22 -12.53 42.79
C SER A 48 1.43 -11.81 41.47
N ALA A 49 1.81 -10.52 41.52
CA ALA A 49 2.29 -9.78 40.36
C ALA A 49 3.78 -9.51 40.52
N SER A 50 4.60 -9.89 39.53
CA SER A 50 6.03 -9.59 39.50
C SER A 50 6.31 -8.57 38.39
N ILE A 51 6.97 -7.47 38.75
CA ILE A 51 7.56 -6.54 37.78
C ILE A 51 9.06 -6.80 37.75
N SER A 52 9.62 -7.02 36.57
CA SER A 52 11.06 -6.98 36.33
C SER A 52 11.39 -5.75 35.48
N ALA A 53 12.21 -4.84 35.99
CA ALA A 53 12.75 -3.73 35.23
C ALA A 53 14.23 -4.00 34.94
N THR A 54 14.63 -3.90 33.67
CA THR A 54 16.02 -4.02 33.25
C THR A 54 16.43 -2.71 32.59
N LEU A 55 17.50 -2.09 33.07
CA LEU A 55 18.07 -0.93 32.41
C LEU A 55 18.96 -1.44 31.27
N ALA A 56 18.58 -1.14 30.03
CA ALA A 56 19.37 -1.49 28.87
C ALA A 56 20.47 -0.44 28.64
N ASP A 57 21.69 -0.87 28.37
CA ASP A 57 22.76 0.02 27.96
C ASP A 57 22.47 0.53 26.53
N ALA A 58 22.42 1.85 26.36
CA ALA A 58 22.16 2.50 25.08
C ALA A 58 23.18 2.13 23.99
N ALA A 59 24.40 1.74 24.37
CA ALA A 59 25.43 1.28 23.44
C ALA A 59 25.24 -0.18 22.99
N THR A 60 24.32 -0.93 23.61
CA THR A 60 24.04 -2.33 23.25
C THR A 60 23.57 -2.40 21.80
N VAL A 61 24.22 -3.26 21.01
CA VAL A 61 23.82 -3.56 19.64
C VAL A 61 22.57 -4.42 19.65
N VAL A 62 21.56 -4.03 18.87
CA VAL A 62 20.34 -4.80 18.71
C VAL A 62 20.61 -5.96 17.74
N ASP A 63 20.22 -7.18 18.13
CA ASP A 63 20.27 -8.33 17.23
C ASP A 63 19.08 -8.30 16.27
N TRP A 64 19.19 -7.44 15.25
CA TRP A 64 18.18 -7.31 14.20
C TRP A 64 17.99 -8.60 13.42
N SER A 65 19.01 -9.45 13.33
CA SER A 65 18.92 -10.72 12.60
C SER A 65 17.98 -11.71 13.28
N ALA A 66 17.99 -11.75 14.62
CA ALA A 66 17.07 -12.55 15.41
C ALA A 66 15.62 -12.00 15.38
N LEU A 67 15.46 -10.67 15.29
CA LEU A 67 14.15 -10.02 15.30
C LEU A 67 13.47 -10.01 13.92
N LYS A 68 14.24 -9.99 12.82
CA LYS A 68 13.75 -9.88 11.44
C LYS A 68 12.60 -10.84 11.09
N PRO A 69 12.59 -12.13 11.48
CA PRO A 69 11.48 -13.03 11.14
C PRO A 69 10.18 -12.65 11.86
N SER A 70 10.28 -12.18 13.12
CA SER A 70 9.11 -11.86 13.95
C SER A 70 8.45 -10.52 13.59
N LEU A 71 9.20 -9.61 12.98
CA LEU A 71 8.73 -8.30 12.58
C LEU A 71 8.08 -8.29 11.19
N ARG A 72 8.18 -9.39 10.43
CA ARG A 72 7.66 -9.45 9.06
C ARG A 72 6.13 -9.43 9.04
N PRO A 73 5.49 -8.48 8.33
CA PRO A 73 4.06 -8.50 8.10
C PRO A 73 3.63 -9.75 7.32
N ALA A 74 2.50 -10.33 7.70
CA ALA A 74 1.93 -11.45 6.98
C ALA A 74 1.59 -11.06 5.53
N GLY A 75 1.97 -11.90 4.56
CA GLY A 75 1.68 -11.69 3.14
C GLY A 75 2.68 -10.83 2.36
N LEU A 76 3.69 -10.24 3.01
CA LEU A 76 4.79 -9.57 2.31
C LEU A 76 5.69 -10.60 1.63
N SER A 77 6.24 -10.33 0.43
CA SER A 77 7.25 -11.21 -0.19
C SER A 77 8.60 -11.15 0.54
N ASP A 78 9.45 -12.18 0.41
CA ASP A 78 10.78 -12.19 1.04
C ASP A 78 11.63 -11.01 0.56
N ALA A 79 11.63 -10.74 -0.75
CA ALA A 79 12.40 -9.65 -1.34
C ALA A 79 11.91 -8.27 -0.84
N ALA A 80 10.60 -8.04 -0.83
CA ALA A 80 10.06 -6.78 -0.29
C ALA A 80 10.41 -6.60 1.18
N TRP A 81 10.31 -7.69 1.95
CA TRP A 81 10.66 -7.65 3.37
C TRP A 81 12.13 -7.35 3.59
N ASP A 82 13.02 -7.93 2.79
CA ASP A 82 14.44 -7.67 2.89
C ASP A 82 14.78 -6.20 2.63
N HIS A 83 14.13 -5.58 1.64
CA HIS A 83 14.29 -4.15 1.36
C HIS A 83 13.70 -3.26 2.46
N THR A 84 12.44 -3.50 2.87
CA THR A 84 11.78 -2.77 3.95
C THR A 84 12.59 -2.86 5.25
N PHE A 85 13.04 -4.06 5.60
CA PHE A 85 13.81 -4.27 6.83
C PHE A 85 15.19 -3.61 6.78
N THR A 86 15.83 -3.57 5.61
CA THR A 86 17.09 -2.84 5.43
C THR A 86 16.88 -1.34 5.63
N ASN A 87 15.83 -0.76 5.03
CA ASN A 87 15.48 0.65 5.24
C ASN A 87 15.18 0.94 6.71
N PHE A 88 14.42 0.05 7.36
CA PHE A 88 14.07 0.15 8.77
C PHE A 88 15.33 0.21 9.64
N VAL A 89 16.25 -0.76 9.51
CA VAL A 89 17.50 -0.78 10.30
C VAL A 89 18.37 0.44 10.00
N ASN A 90 18.38 0.94 8.76
CA ASN A 90 19.10 2.17 8.42
C ASN A 90 18.49 3.43 9.06
N SER A 91 17.16 3.45 9.28
CA SER A 91 16.46 4.55 9.94
C SER A 91 16.61 4.50 11.46
N VAL A 92 16.30 3.36 12.08
CA VAL A 92 16.36 3.21 13.55
C VAL A 92 17.77 3.00 14.12
N GLY A 93 18.73 2.70 13.25
CA GLY A 93 20.12 2.40 13.60
C GLY A 93 20.32 1.02 14.24
N THR A 94 21.55 0.77 14.72
CA THR A 94 21.98 -0.57 15.17
C THR A 94 22.03 -0.73 16.69
N THR A 95 21.79 0.31 17.47
CA THR A 95 21.90 0.26 18.94
C THR A 95 20.56 0.55 19.62
N ILE A 96 20.43 0.13 20.88
CA ILE A 96 19.26 0.45 21.70
C ILE A 96 19.08 1.97 21.83
N GLY A 97 20.19 2.71 21.94
CA GLY A 97 20.18 4.17 22.02
C GLY A 97 19.66 4.84 20.75
N SER A 98 20.06 4.37 19.56
CA SER A 98 19.54 4.91 18.30
C SER A 98 18.05 4.60 18.16
N LEU A 99 17.64 3.35 18.38
CA LEU A 99 16.24 2.93 18.31
C LEU A 99 15.34 3.76 19.23
N THR A 100 15.73 3.90 20.49
CA THR A 100 14.93 4.66 21.47
C THR A 100 14.87 6.16 21.15
N THR A 101 15.91 6.73 20.53
CA THR A 101 15.91 8.13 20.08
C THR A 101 14.92 8.35 18.95
N GLU A 102 14.89 7.43 17.97
CA GLU A 102 13.97 7.49 16.83
C GLU A 102 12.51 7.30 17.28
N LEU A 103 12.22 6.28 18.08
CA LEU A 103 10.87 6.09 18.63
C LEU A 103 10.40 7.28 19.47
N ALA A 104 11.31 7.94 20.21
CA ALA A 104 10.97 9.16 20.96
C ALA A 104 10.65 10.34 20.04
N ARG A 105 11.27 10.44 18.86
CA ARG A 105 10.94 11.45 17.85
C ARG A 105 9.53 11.22 17.31
N ASP A 106 9.20 9.98 16.96
CA ASP A 106 7.89 9.59 16.45
C ASP A 106 6.77 9.81 17.47
N ALA A 107 7.05 9.56 18.76
CA ALA A 107 6.12 9.90 19.84
C ALA A 107 5.79 11.40 19.85
N GLY A 108 6.77 12.26 19.56
CA GLY A 108 6.57 13.70 19.40
C GLY A 108 5.64 14.04 18.22
N VAL A 109 5.78 13.31 17.10
CA VAL A 109 4.91 13.46 15.93
C VAL A 109 3.47 13.05 16.25
N PHE A 110 3.27 11.91 16.92
CA PHE A 110 1.95 11.45 17.36
C PHE A 110 1.27 12.46 18.28
N HIS A 111 2.04 13.02 19.22
CA HIS A 111 1.53 14.06 20.12
C HIS A 111 1.09 15.32 19.37
N SER A 112 1.80 15.71 18.30
CA SER A 112 1.40 16.84 17.45
C SER A 112 0.06 16.62 16.73
N PHE A 113 -0.32 15.37 16.50
CA PHE A 113 -1.62 14.96 15.95
C PHE A 113 -2.68 14.70 17.03
N GLY A 114 -2.37 14.97 18.31
CA GLY A 114 -3.29 14.71 19.42
C GLY A 114 -3.46 13.23 19.76
N ILE A 115 -2.59 12.36 19.24
CA ILE A 115 -2.57 10.92 19.53
C ILE A 115 -1.72 10.73 20.79
N THR A 116 -2.33 10.24 21.88
CA THR A 116 -1.66 10.04 23.18
C THR A 116 -1.02 8.65 23.32
N SER A 117 -0.73 7.96 22.22
CA SER A 117 -0.21 6.59 22.26
C SER A 117 1.30 6.57 22.48
N ASP A 118 1.72 6.42 23.73
CA ASP A 118 3.13 6.21 24.12
C ASP A 118 3.56 4.72 23.97
N SER A 119 2.85 3.95 23.14
CA SER A 119 3.10 2.51 22.97
C SER A 119 4.34 2.30 22.09
N GLY A 120 5.41 1.74 22.67
CA GLY A 120 6.61 1.38 21.93
C GLY A 120 6.36 0.44 20.75
N SER A 121 5.37 -0.44 20.82
CA SER A 121 4.97 -1.29 19.69
C SER A 121 4.25 -0.52 18.57
N ALA A 122 3.49 0.53 18.90
CA ALA A 122 2.83 1.36 17.89
C ALA A 122 3.85 2.25 17.16
N LEU A 123 4.82 2.81 17.90
CA LEU A 123 5.92 3.59 17.34
C LEU A 123 6.82 2.72 16.47
N LEU A 124 7.14 1.50 16.93
CA LEU A 124 7.91 0.54 16.14
C LEU A 124 7.18 0.11 14.86
N ALA A 125 5.86 -0.10 14.94
CA ALA A 125 5.04 -0.37 13.76
C ALA A 125 5.04 0.83 12.81
N PHE A 126 4.96 2.06 13.32
CA PHE A 126 5.02 3.27 12.51
C PHE A 126 6.38 3.43 11.80
N GLU A 127 7.51 3.15 12.45
CA GLU A 127 8.83 3.11 11.80
C GLU A 127 8.92 2.04 10.69
N LEU A 128 8.33 0.86 10.92
CA LEU A 128 8.27 -0.20 9.90
C LEU A 128 7.39 0.21 8.71
N GLU A 129 6.27 0.89 8.97
CA GLU A 129 5.42 1.47 7.93
C GLU A 129 6.18 2.55 7.14
N GLN A 130 6.85 3.49 7.81
CA GLN A 130 7.70 4.49 7.15
C GLN A 130 8.80 3.85 6.29
N ALA A 131 9.48 2.83 6.83
CA ALA A 131 10.52 2.10 6.10
C ALA A 131 9.99 1.29 4.91
N GLY A 132 8.73 0.87 4.97
CA GLY A 132 7.97 0.27 3.88
C GLY A 132 7.35 1.28 2.93
N ASP A 133 7.62 2.58 3.14
CA ASP A 133 7.00 3.71 2.45
C ASP A 133 5.46 3.56 2.45
N PHE A 134 4.94 3.29 3.65
CA PHE A 134 3.54 3.02 3.98
C PHE A 134 2.91 1.89 3.14
N GLY A 135 3.70 0.89 2.77
CA GLY A 135 3.26 -0.24 1.95
C GLY A 135 3.49 -0.06 0.45
N SER A 136 4.03 1.08 0.00
CA SER A 136 4.37 1.28 -1.40
C SER A 136 5.48 0.31 -1.85
N LEU A 137 6.43 -0.04 -0.97
CA LEU A 137 7.46 -1.04 -1.27
C LEU A 137 6.87 -2.44 -1.49
N ALA A 138 5.83 -2.78 -0.73
CA ALA A 138 5.09 -4.03 -0.90
C ALA A 138 4.36 -4.06 -2.25
N ALA A 139 3.71 -2.95 -2.60
CA ALA A 139 3.06 -2.77 -3.89
C ALA A 139 4.04 -2.89 -5.07
N ARG A 140 5.28 -2.38 -4.92
CA ARG A 140 6.36 -2.51 -5.92
C ARG A 140 6.76 -3.95 -6.21
N SER A 141 6.67 -4.83 -5.21
CA SER A 141 7.00 -6.25 -5.37
C SER A 141 5.82 -7.12 -5.85
N THR A 142 4.61 -6.56 -5.86
CA THR A 142 3.40 -7.29 -6.21
C THR A 142 3.26 -7.34 -7.74
N SER A 143 3.27 -8.53 -8.32
CA SER A 143 3.03 -8.72 -9.75
C SER A 143 1.63 -8.20 -10.13
N GLY A 144 1.59 -7.26 -11.08
CA GLY A 144 0.37 -6.76 -11.71
C GLY A 144 0.29 -7.20 -13.17
N SER A 145 -0.83 -6.85 -13.82
CA SER A 145 -1.08 -7.13 -15.23
C SER A 145 -0.07 -6.46 -16.17
N VAL A 146 0.64 -5.43 -15.69
CA VAL A 146 1.67 -4.69 -16.43
C VAL A 146 3.05 -4.86 -15.77
N GLY A 147 3.23 -5.92 -14.98
CA GLY A 147 4.45 -6.18 -14.22
C GLY A 147 4.43 -5.55 -12.83
N ALA A 148 5.48 -5.85 -12.06
CA ALA A 148 5.63 -5.44 -10.67
C ALA A 148 5.84 -3.92 -10.55
N GLY A 149 5.16 -3.29 -9.59
CA GLY A 149 5.22 -1.84 -9.36
C GLY A 149 4.40 -0.99 -10.32
N TRP A 150 3.59 -1.59 -11.17
CA TRP A 150 2.64 -0.89 -12.02
C TRP A 150 1.21 -1.10 -11.51
N THR A 151 0.46 -0.01 -11.39
CA THR A 151 -0.99 -0.06 -11.21
C THR A 151 -1.66 0.22 -12.55
N SER A 152 -2.63 -0.61 -12.90
CA SER A 152 -3.28 -0.56 -14.21
C SER A 152 -4.79 -0.67 -14.07
N ILE A 153 -5.51 -0.08 -15.02
CA ILE A 153 -6.93 -0.36 -15.20
C ILE A 153 -7.16 -1.84 -15.55
N ALA A 154 -6.15 -2.52 -16.10
CA ALA A 154 -6.14 -3.95 -16.37
C ALA A 154 -6.19 -4.83 -15.10
N ASP A 155 -6.06 -4.24 -13.91
CA ASP A 155 -6.16 -4.93 -12.62
C ASP A 155 -7.41 -4.50 -11.82
N LEU A 156 -8.32 -3.71 -12.41
CA LEU A 156 -9.53 -3.25 -11.72
C LEU A 156 -10.39 -4.42 -11.25
N GLY A 157 -10.65 -4.44 -9.95
CA GLY A 157 -11.45 -5.47 -9.29
C GLY A 157 -11.44 -5.31 -7.78
N LEU A 158 -12.15 -6.22 -7.11
CA LEU A 158 -12.15 -6.38 -5.67
C LEU A 158 -11.65 -7.77 -5.31
N SER A 159 -10.83 -7.85 -4.26
CA SER A 159 -10.47 -9.11 -3.60
C SER A 159 -11.27 -9.23 -2.32
N VAL A 160 -12.14 -10.23 -2.23
CA VAL A 160 -12.95 -10.51 -1.03
C VAL A 160 -12.29 -11.63 -0.24
N ALA A 161 -11.79 -11.32 0.96
CA ALA A 161 -11.16 -12.30 1.83
C ALA A 161 -12.19 -13.12 2.63
N ALA A 162 -11.74 -14.25 3.18
CA ALA A 162 -12.60 -15.16 3.94
C ALA A 162 -13.15 -14.53 5.24
N ASP A 163 -12.44 -13.56 5.82
CA ASP A 163 -12.90 -12.77 6.97
C ASP A 163 -13.91 -11.67 6.60
N GLY A 164 -14.24 -11.55 5.31
CA GLY A 164 -15.17 -10.56 4.78
C GLY A 164 -14.54 -9.20 4.50
N SER A 165 -13.25 -9.00 4.75
CA SER A 165 -12.53 -7.81 4.31
C SER A 165 -12.46 -7.75 2.79
N VAL A 166 -12.47 -6.54 2.24
CA VAL A 166 -12.44 -6.30 0.79
C VAL A 166 -11.28 -5.38 0.47
N THR A 167 -10.50 -5.72 -0.54
CA THR A 167 -9.38 -4.90 -1.03
C THR A 167 -9.64 -4.48 -2.47
N PHE A 168 -9.58 -3.18 -2.74
CA PHE A 168 -9.61 -2.68 -4.11
C PHE A 168 -8.30 -3.01 -4.84
N LYS A 169 -8.39 -3.38 -6.11
CA LYS A 169 -7.25 -3.68 -6.98
C LYS A 169 -7.30 -2.76 -8.21
N GLY A 170 -6.13 -2.46 -8.77
CA GLY A 170 -5.99 -1.69 -10.00
C GLY A 170 -5.61 -0.22 -9.79
N ALA A 171 -5.74 0.56 -10.87
CA ALA A 171 -5.36 1.96 -10.89
C ALA A 171 -6.24 2.83 -9.98
N ALA A 172 -5.58 3.66 -9.17
CA ALA A 172 -6.27 4.66 -8.37
C ALA A 172 -6.63 5.90 -9.19
N ASP A 173 -6.04 6.15 -10.36
CA ASP A 173 -6.46 7.21 -11.28
C ASP A 173 -7.24 6.59 -12.45
N LEU A 174 -8.49 7.01 -12.62
CA LEU A 174 -9.40 6.55 -13.67
C LEU A 174 -9.66 7.60 -14.75
N ASN A 175 -8.99 8.76 -14.70
CA ASN A 175 -9.17 9.82 -15.70
C ASN A 175 -8.88 9.32 -17.12
N GLY A 176 -7.84 8.49 -17.28
CA GLY A 176 -7.54 7.83 -18.56
C GLY A 176 -8.65 6.88 -19.01
N LEU A 177 -9.36 6.22 -18.08
CA LEU A 177 -10.50 5.38 -18.45
C LEU A 177 -11.63 6.22 -19.04
N PHE A 178 -11.91 7.38 -18.45
CA PHE A 178 -12.99 8.27 -18.89
C PHE A 178 -12.66 9.09 -20.14
N SER A 179 -11.38 9.29 -20.46
CA SER A 179 -11.00 9.99 -21.70
C SER A 179 -11.42 9.26 -22.97
N LEU A 180 -11.71 7.95 -22.90
CA LEU A 180 -12.39 7.20 -23.96
C LEU A 180 -13.68 7.87 -24.42
N SER A 181 -14.45 8.44 -23.49
CA SER A 181 -15.73 9.09 -23.77
C SER A 181 -15.60 10.41 -24.56
N VAL A 182 -14.38 10.94 -24.70
CA VAL A 182 -14.09 12.18 -25.42
C VAL A 182 -13.08 11.99 -26.56
N GLY A 183 -12.80 10.74 -26.96
CA GLY A 183 -11.87 10.43 -28.05
C GLY A 183 -10.40 10.74 -27.72
N GLY A 184 -10.05 10.82 -26.44
CA GLY A 184 -8.68 11.07 -26.00
C GLY A 184 -7.82 9.82 -26.00
N LEU A 185 -6.52 9.99 -26.29
CA LEU A 185 -5.49 8.98 -26.02
C LEU A 185 -5.45 8.74 -24.53
N ALA A 186 -5.94 7.59 -24.13
CA ALA A 186 -6.01 7.28 -22.73
C ALA A 186 -4.65 6.76 -22.26
N THR A 187 -4.16 7.38 -21.20
CA THR A 187 -2.87 7.12 -20.61
C THR A 187 -3.06 6.05 -19.53
N TYR A 188 -2.67 4.82 -19.84
CA TYR A 188 -3.33 3.63 -19.26
C TYR A 188 -2.59 2.89 -18.15
N THR A 189 -1.48 3.40 -17.63
CA THR A 189 -0.77 2.70 -16.55
C THR A 189 0.02 3.71 -15.76
N LEU A 190 -0.07 3.65 -14.43
CA LEU A 190 0.78 4.43 -13.54
C LEU A 190 1.83 3.49 -12.95
N SER A 191 3.10 3.73 -13.26
CA SER A 191 4.17 3.18 -12.43
C SER A 191 4.10 3.85 -11.06
N ALA A 192 4.03 3.06 -10.00
CA ALA A 192 4.14 3.52 -8.62
C ALA A 192 5.61 3.44 -8.19
N SER A 193 6.47 4.22 -8.84
CA SER A 193 7.87 4.37 -8.43
C SER A 193 8.09 5.77 -7.88
N VAL A 194 8.55 5.84 -6.63
CA VAL A 194 8.92 7.03 -5.81
C VAL A 194 8.47 8.38 -6.38
N ASP A 195 7.41 8.93 -5.80
CA ASP A 195 6.90 10.31 -6.01
C ASP A 195 6.54 10.73 -7.43
N ARG A 196 6.62 9.84 -8.42
CA ARG A 196 6.35 10.16 -9.82
C ARG A 196 5.59 9.04 -10.51
N SER A 197 4.39 9.36 -10.98
CA SER A 197 3.67 8.48 -11.88
C SER A 197 4.15 8.68 -13.32
N VAL A 198 4.30 7.60 -14.07
CA VAL A 198 4.71 7.61 -15.48
C VAL A 198 3.72 6.80 -16.32
N ASP A 199 3.35 7.30 -17.50
CA ASP A 199 2.50 6.59 -18.46
C ASP A 199 3.26 5.62 -19.38
N LEU A 200 2.55 4.81 -20.17
CA LEU A 200 3.14 3.84 -21.12
C LEU A 200 3.95 4.49 -22.26
N ASN A 201 3.80 5.80 -22.49
CA ASN A 201 4.60 6.58 -23.44
C ASN A 201 5.77 7.30 -22.74
N GLY A 202 5.97 7.03 -21.45
CA GLY A 202 7.01 7.58 -20.61
C GLY A 202 6.71 8.95 -19.98
N ASN A 203 5.55 9.56 -20.22
CA ASN A 203 5.19 10.89 -19.71
C ASN A 203 5.05 10.91 -18.19
N ILE A 204 5.62 11.94 -17.56
CA ILE A 204 5.49 12.16 -16.11
C ILE A 204 4.10 12.75 -15.85
N LEU A 205 3.34 12.11 -14.97
CA LEU A 205 2.01 12.53 -14.54
C LEU A 205 2.12 13.27 -13.20
N SER A 206 1.30 14.31 -13.01
CA SER A 206 1.26 15.08 -11.76
C SER A 206 0.47 14.31 -10.70
N GLY A 207 1.15 13.48 -9.91
CA GLY A 207 0.56 12.77 -8.78
C GLY A 207 1.38 11.56 -8.35
N ALA A 208 1.49 11.35 -7.03
CA ALA A 208 2.03 10.13 -6.46
C ALA A 208 1.01 8.99 -6.63
N ALA A 209 1.49 7.75 -6.78
CA ALA A 209 0.60 6.61 -6.79
C ALA A 209 -0.14 6.50 -5.45
N SER A 210 -1.47 6.54 -5.48
CA SER A 210 -2.29 6.32 -4.30
C SER A 210 -2.37 4.82 -4.01
N LEU A 211 -2.11 4.45 -2.75
CA LEU A 211 -2.30 3.08 -2.30
C LEU A 211 -3.79 2.71 -2.40
N PRO A 212 -4.11 1.48 -2.84
CA PRO A 212 -5.49 1.04 -2.93
C PRO A 212 -6.13 0.99 -1.54
N PRO A 213 -7.39 1.43 -1.38
CA PRO A 213 -8.10 1.35 -0.12
C PRO A 213 -8.38 -0.10 0.28
N VAL A 214 -8.33 -0.35 1.60
CA VAL A 214 -8.78 -1.59 2.23
C VAL A 214 -10.06 -1.29 3.01
N PHE A 215 -11.05 -2.18 2.86
CA PHE A 215 -12.37 -2.07 3.48
C PHE A 215 -12.52 -3.14 4.54
N PHE A 216 -12.78 -2.70 5.77
CA PHE A 216 -13.04 -3.60 6.90
C PHE A 216 -14.54 -3.77 7.10
N ARG A 217 -14.98 -5.03 7.18
CA ARG A 217 -16.39 -5.36 7.41
C ARG A 217 -16.74 -5.14 8.88
N GLN A 218 -17.76 -4.34 9.11
CA GLN A 218 -18.28 -4.04 10.44
C GLN A 218 -19.32 -5.08 10.89
N PRO A 219 -19.59 -5.22 12.21
CA PRO A 219 -20.56 -6.17 12.73
C PRO A 219 -21.98 -5.97 12.18
N ASP A 220 -22.36 -4.74 11.85
CA ASP A 220 -23.65 -4.39 11.23
C ASP A 220 -23.71 -4.73 9.72
N GLY A 221 -22.60 -5.22 9.15
CA GLY A 221 -22.47 -5.57 7.75
C GLY A 221 -22.04 -4.43 6.83
N SER A 222 -21.84 -3.22 7.36
CA SER A 222 -21.27 -2.09 6.61
C SER A 222 -19.76 -2.24 6.42
N TYR A 223 -19.18 -1.39 5.57
CA TYR A 223 -17.74 -1.32 5.35
C TYR A 223 -17.18 0.04 5.76
N SER A 224 -16.10 0.03 6.53
CA SER A 224 -15.31 1.22 6.81
C SER A 224 -14.06 1.26 5.93
N ALA A 225 -13.73 2.43 5.40
CA ALA A 225 -12.56 2.66 4.56
C ALA A 225 -11.80 3.91 5.00
N SER A 226 -10.52 3.99 4.66
CA SER A 226 -9.74 5.24 4.70
C SER A 226 -9.95 6.05 3.40
N GLY A 227 -9.50 7.30 3.39
CA GLY A 227 -9.35 8.07 2.13
C GLY A 227 -10.63 8.53 1.44
N GLY A 228 -11.77 8.58 2.14
CA GLY A 228 -13.03 9.08 1.58
C GLY A 228 -13.73 8.13 0.60
N TYR A 229 -13.36 6.84 0.62
CA TYR A 229 -14.04 5.79 -0.13
C TYR A 229 -15.22 5.23 0.66
N THR A 230 -16.25 4.78 -0.05
CA THR A 230 -17.36 4.02 0.54
C THR A 230 -17.65 2.79 -0.30
N LEU A 231 -17.86 1.65 0.35
CA LEU A 231 -18.18 0.38 -0.31
C LEU A 231 -19.54 -0.11 0.19
N ASN A 232 -20.49 -0.21 -0.73
CA ASN A 232 -21.83 -0.71 -0.45
C ASN A 232 -21.99 -2.08 -1.09
N LYS A 233 -22.38 -3.08 -0.29
CA LYS A 233 -22.76 -4.39 -0.82
C LYS A 233 -24.19 -4.33 -1.34
N THR A 234 -24.38 -4.69 -2.60
CA THR A 234 -25.70 -4.75 -3.25
C THR A 234 -26.20 -6.20 -3.33
N ALA A 235 -27.41 -6.40 -3.85
CA ALA A 235 -27.94 -7.75 -4.07
C ALA A 235 -27.14 -8.55 -5.11
N THR A 236 -26.48 -7.86 -6.05
CA THR A 236 -25.79 -8.46 -7.20
C THR A 236 -24.27 -8.28 -7.16
N GLY A 237 -23.73 -7.52 -6.20
CA GLY A 237 -22.30 -7.32 -6.04
C GLY A 237 -21.95 -6.15 -5.13
N PHE A 238 -21.14 -5.22 -5.63
CA PHE A 238 -20.63 -4.09 -4.84
C PHE A 238 -20.62 -2.79 -5.62
N ASP A 239 -20.97 -1.70 -4.93
CA ASP A 239 -20.82 -0.34 -5.44
C ASP A 239 -19.75 0.37 -4.61
N LEU A 240 -18.65 0.75 -5.26
CA LEU A 240 -17.56 1.53 -4.68
C LEU A 240 -17.70 2.98 -5.12
N THR A 241 -17.91 3.89 -4.17
CA THR A 241 -17.82 5.33 -4.43
C THR A 241 -16.47 5.85 -3.93
N ARG A 242 -15.77 6.55 -4.81
CA ARG A 242 -14.46 7.15 -4.56
C ARG A 242 -14.60 8.59 -4.03
N SER A 243 -13.53 9.12 -3.46
CA SER A 243 -13.50 10.49 -2.93
C SER A 243 -13.71 11.58 -4.01
N ASP A 244 -13.39 11.27 -5.27
CA ASP A 244 -13.61 12.13 -6.43
C ASP A 244 -15.04 12.07 -7.00
N GLY A 245 -15.93 11.29 -6.38
CA GLY A 245 -17.32 11.10 -6.80
C GLY A 245 -17.52 10.03 -7.88
N THR A 246 -16.44 9.39 -8.36
CA THR A 246 -16.53 8.25 -9.28
C THR A 246 -17.15 7.04 -8.59
N VAL A 247 -18.04 6.35 -9.30
CA VAL A 247 -18.68 5.10 -8.85
C VAL A 247 -18.23 3.94 -9.72
N LEU A 248 -17.75 2.86 -9.11
CA LEU A 248 -17.48 1.59 -9.77
C LEU A 248 -18.48 0.53 -9.30
N ASN A 249 -18.97 -0.26 -10.24
CA ASN A 249 -19.86 -1.38 -9.97
C ASN A 249 -19.12 -2.68 -10.22
N PHE A 250 -19.29 -3.63 -9.31
CA PHE A 250 -18.68 -4.96 -9.37
C PHE A 250 -19.74 -6.03 -9.21
N ASP A 251 -19.48 -7.21 -9.77
CA ASP A 251 -20.28 -8.40 -9.47
C ASP A 251 -19.99 -8.96 -8.06
N SER A 252 -20.72 -10.00 -7.65
CA SER A 252 -20.54 -10.63 -6.35
C SER A 252 -19.19 -11.31 -6.13
N ALA A 253 -18.44 -11.61 -7.20
CA ALA A 253 -17.09 -12.16 -7.16
C ALA A 253 -16.01 -11.06 -7.12
N GLY A 254 -16.40 -9.80 -7.30
CA GLY A 254 -15.49 -8.64 -7.29
C GLY A 254 -14.96 -8.25 -8.67
N HIS A 255 -15.53 -8.79 -9.76
CA HIS A 255 -15.14 -8.39 -11.11
C HIS A 255 -15.79 -7.06 -11.49
N VAL A 256 -15.03 -6.18 -12.13
CA VAL A 256 -15.54 -4.88 -12.56
C VAL A 256 -16.58 -5.04 -13.67
N LEU A 257 -17.70 -4.33 -13.52
CA LEU A 257 -18.79 -4.29 -14.51
C LEU A 257 -18.82 -2.94 -15.21
N SER A 258 -18.70 -1.84 -14.46
CA SER A 258 -18.76 -0.50 -15.02
C SER A 258 -18.09 0.53 -14.12
N ALA A 259 -17.75 1.68 -14.70
CA ALA A 259 -17.30 2.86 -13.99
C ALA A 259 -18.06 4.09 -14.50
N THR A 260 -18.49 4.96 -13.58
CA THR A 260 -19.18 6.21 -13.87
C THR A 260 -18.48 7.37 -13.17
N SER A 261 -18.02 8.36 -13.92
CA SER A 261 -17.38 9.55 -13.35
C SER A 261 -18.39 10.46 -12.66
N ALA A 262 -17.91 11.38 -11.82
CA ALA A 262 -18.76 12.40 -11.21
C ALA A 262 -19.47 13.32 -12.24
N SER A 263 -18.94 13.43 -13.45
CA SER A 263 -19.54 14.19 -14.56
C SER A 263 -20.52 13.36 -15.41
N GLY A 264 -20.75 12.09 -15.05
CA GLY A 264 -21.70 11.20 -15.73
C GLY A 264 -21.14 10.45 -16.94
N GLN A 265 -19.83 10.45 -17.16
CA GLN A 265 -19.21 9.63 -18.21
C GLN A 265 -19.23 8.17 -17.78
N HIS A 266 -19.81 7.31 -18.60
CA HIS A 266 -20.03 5.90 -18.27
C HIS A 266 -19.22 4.97 -19.19
N ILE A 267 -18.53 4.02 -18.56
CA ILE A 267 -17.69 3.01 -19.19
C ILE A 267 -18.14 1.63 -18.71
N ASP A 268 -18.48 0.76 -19.65
CA ASP A 268 -18.72 -0.66 -19.41
C ASP A 268 -17.42 -1.45 -19.50
N ALA A 269 -17.28 -2.49 -18.69
CA ALA A 269 -16.15 -3.40 -18.69
C ALA A 269 -16.59 -4.84 -18.99
N THR A 270 -15.75 -5.57 -19.72
CA THR A 270 -15.85 -7.04 -19.80
C THR A 270 -14.63 -7.66 -19.16
N VAL A 271 -14.77 -8.89 -18.66
CA VAL A 271 -13.70 -9.62 -17.98
C VAL A 271 -13.48 -10.99 -18.61
N ASP A 272 -12.26 -11.50 -18.47
CA ASP A 272 -11.91 -12.86 -18.83
C ASP A 272 -12.39 -13.89 -17.79
N ALA A 273 -12.12 -15.17 -18.05
CA ALA A 273 -12.52 -16.27 -17.16
C ALA A 273 -11.87 -16.22 -15.76
N THR A 274 -10.81 -15.42 -15.59
CA THR A 274 -10.14 -15.18 -14.31
C THR A 274 -10.61 -13.92 -13.62
N GLY A 275 -11.57 -13.20 -14.21
CA GLY A 275 -12.12 -11.97 -13.65
C GLY A 275 -11.29 -10.73 -13.93
N LYS A 276 -10.28 -10.82 -14.79
CA LYS A 276 -9.44 -9.68 -15.18
C LYS A 276 -10.09 -8.91 -16.33
N PRO A 277 -10.05 -7.57 -16.33
CA PRO A 277 -10.54 -6.76 -17.45
C PRO A 277 -9.95 -7.18 -18.80
N LEU A 278 -10.85 -7.32 -19.78
CA LEU A 278 -10.57 -7.66 -21.17
C LEU A 278 -10.88 -6.47 -22.10
N THR A 279 -12.03 -5.82 -21.92
CA THR A 279 -12.39 -4.62 -22.68
C THR A 279 -13.02 -3.55 -21.80
N PHE A 280 -12.85 -2.29 -22.21
CA PHE A 280 -13.57 -1.15 -21.69
C PHE A 280 -14.25 -0.41 -22.84
N THR A 281 -15.52 -0.07 -22.70
CA THR A 281 -16.31 0.57 -23.76
C THR A 281 -17.05 1.77 -23.21
N ALA A 282 -16.80 2.94 -23.80
CA ALA A 282 -17.51 4.16 -23.47
C ALA A 282 -18.89 4.20 -24.13
N SER A 283 -19.79 5.01 -23.58
CA SER A 283 -21.15 5.19 -24.12
C SER A 283 -21.20 5.72 -25.56
N ASN A 284 -20.13 6.36 -26.04
CA ASN A 284 -19.99 6.84 -27.41
C ASN A 284 -19.48 5.75 -28.40
N GLY A 285 -19.21 4.53 -27.91
CA GLY A 285 -18.69 3.41 -28.70
C GLY A 285 -17.16 3.33 -28.77
N ALA A 286 -16.43 4.33 -28.26
CA ALA A 286 -14.97 4.24 -28.14
C ALA A 286 -14.61 3.11 -27.17
N SER A 287 -13.59 2.34 -27.49
CA SER A 287 -13.24 1.17 -26.69
C SER A 287 -11.73 0.95 -26.58
N LEU A 288 -11.37 0.19 -25.56
CA LEU A 288 -10.03 -0.34 -25.32
C LEU A 288 -10.15 -1.85 -25.15
N SER A 289 -9.33 -2.60 -25.87
CA SER A 289 -9.17 -4.05 -25.72
C SER A 289 -7.77 -4.39 -25.24
N LEU A 290 -7.67 -5.37 -24.34
CA LEU A 290 -6.42 -5.83 -23.74
C LEU A 290 -6.17 -7.29 -24.12
N THR A 291 -4.98 -7.58 -24.63
CA THR A 291 -4.52 -8.95 -24.91
C THR A 291 -3.52 -9.37 -23.86
N ARG A 292 -3.59 -10.62 -23.40
CA ARG A 292 -2.70 -11.16 -22.37
C ARG A 292 -1.92 -12.38 -22.82
N ASP A 293 -0.77 -12.60 -22.21
CA ASP A 293 -0.04 -13.87 -22.30
C ASP A 293 -0.58 -14.92 -21.32
N ALA A 294 0.01 -16.13 -21.35
CA ALA A 294 -0.36 -17.22 -20.45
C ALA A 294 0.01 -16.97 -18.98
N ALA A 295 0.91 -16.01 -18.70
CA ALA A 295 1.23 -15.58 -17.34
C ALA A 295 0.25 -14.51 -16.82
N GLY A 296 -0.68 -14.05 -17.67
CA GLY A 296 -1.67 -13.03 -17.35
C GLY A 296 -1.18 -11.60 -17.54
N HIS A 297 0.01 -11.38 -18.11
CA HIS A 297 0.50 -10.04 -18.42
C HIS A 297 -0.13 -9.50 -19.69
N VAL A 298 -0.47 -8.21 -19.71
CA VAL A 298 -0.97 -7.53 -20.90
C VAL A 298 0.15 -7.39 -21.91
N THR A 299 0.03 -8.01 -23.08
CA THR A 299 1.02 -7.92 -24.17
C THR A 299 0.63 -6.88 -25.21
N GLN A 300 -0.65 -6.49 -25.26
CA GLN A 300 -1.15 -5.49 -26.19
C GLN A 300 -2.36 -4.75 -25.63
N ALA A 301 -2.40 -3.45 -25.86
CA ALA A 301 -3.58 -2.61 -25.70
C ALA A 301 -3.98 -2.08 -27.09
N THR A 302 -5.28 -2.09 -27.42
CA THR A 302 -5.79 -1.64 -28.73
C THR A 302 -7.02 -0.78 -28.55
N ASP A 303 -7.01 0.41 -29.16
CA ASP A 303 -8.15 1.32 -29.17
C ASP A 303 -9.16 0.99 -30.29
N SER A 304 -10.31 1.67 -30.28
CA SER A 304 -11.37 1.48 -31.28
C SER A 304 -10.99 1.93 -32.70
N ASP A 305 -9.94 2.75 -32.85
CA ASP A 305 -9.44 3.24 -34.14
C ASP A 305 -8.35 2.31 -34.71
N GLY A 306 -8.02 1.22 -34.01
CA GLY A 306 -7.01 0.24 -34.38
C GLY A 306 -5.59 0.64 -34.00
N GLY A 307 -5.42 1.76 -33.29
CA GLY A 307 -4.17 2.12 -32.65
C GLY A 307 -3.82 1.07 -31.59
N ASN A 308 -2.56 0.63 -31.57
CA ASN A 308 -2.12 -0.37 -30.62
C ASN A 308 -0.78 0.01 -29.97
N ILE A 309 -0.62 -0.48 -28.75
CA ILE A 309 0.63 -0.43 -27.99
C ILE A 309 0.94 -1.87 -27.57
N ALA A 310 2.08 -2.38 -28.05
CA ALA A 310 2.63 -3.64 -27.61
C ALA A 310 3.50 -3.43 -26.35
N LEU A 311 3.39 -4.34 -25.40
CA LEU A 311 4.13 -4.31 -24.13
C LEU A 311 5.13 -5.47 -24.11
N SER A 312 6.33 -5.21 -23.62
CA SER A 312 7.42 -6.17 -23.51
C SER A 312 7.94 -6.25 -22.08
N TYR A 313 8.29 -7.45 -21.64
CA TYR A 313 8.67 -7.73 -20.26
C TYR A 313 10.09 -8.30 -20.17
N SER A 314 10.67 -8.22 -18.98
CA SER A 314 11.92 -8.86 -18.61
C SER A 314 11.85 -10.38 -18.82
N ALA A 315 13.01 -11.03 -18.94
CA ALA A 315 13.08 -12.48 -19.19
C ALA A 315 12.44 -13.34 -18.08
N ASP A 316 12.39 -12.83 -16.85
CA ASP A 316 11.69 -13.47 -15.72
C ASP A 316 10.21 -13.09 -15.63
N GLY A 317 9.71 -12.28 -16.57
CA GLY A 317 8.33 -11.82 -16.68
C GLY A 317 7.92 -10.79 -15.62
N LYS A 318 8.81 -10.34 -14.74
CA LYS A 318 8.41 -9.52 -13.59
C LYS A 318 8.27 -8.04 -13.89
N GLN A 319 8.99 -7.50 -14.85
CA GLN A 319 9.09 -6.05 -15.08
C GLN A 319 8.72 -5.70 -16.51
N LEU A 320 7.93 -4.64 -16.70
CA LEU A 320 7.73 -4.03 -18.02
C LEU A 320 9.02 -3.36 -18.47
N THR A 321 9.62 -3.83 -19.56
CA THR A 321 10.89 -3.29 -20.08
C THR A 321 10.70 -2.33 -21.25
N GLY A 322 9.55 -2.36 -21.91
CA GLY A 322 9.28 -1.40 -22.97
C GLY A 322 7.91 -1.52 -23.62
N THR A 323 7.58 -0.47 -24.36
CA THR A 323 6.36 -0.34 -25.15
C THR A 323 6.70 0.07 -26.57
N THR A 324 5.89 -0.41 -27.53
CA THR A 324 5.99 -0.06 -28.94
C THR A 324 4.60 0.28 -29.45
N GLY A 325 4.43 1.50 -29.96
CA GLY A 325 3.18 1.93 -30.56
C GLY A 325 3.41 2.96 -31.67
N THR A 326 2.32 3.47 -32.23
CA THR A 326 2.35 4.48 -33.29
C THR A 326 3.01 5.80 -32.87
N ALA A 327 3.06 6.08 -31.56
CA ALA A 327 3.75 7.24 -30.98
C ALA A 327 5.27 7.05 -30.80
N GLY A 328 5.80 5.85 -31.05
CA GLY A 328 7.21 5.51 -30.87
C GLY A 328 7.44 4.39 -29.86
N ASN A 329 8.71 4.19 -29.50
CA ASN A 329 9.14 3.18 -28.54
C ASN A 329 9.55 3.83 -27.22
N THR A 330 9.12 3.24 -26.11
CA THR A 330 9.59 3.61 -24.76
C THR A 330 10.26 2.41 -24.12
N ALA A 331 11.40 2.62 -23.47
CA ALA A 331 12.10 1.62 -22.68
C ALA A 331 12.14 2.05 -21.21
N PHE A 332 12.01 1.08 -20.32
CA PHE A 332 11.99 1.26 -18.87
C PHE A 332 13.11 0.41 -18.26
N ALA A 333 13.89 1.01 -17.35
CA ALA A 333 14.86 0.28 -16.55
C ALA A 333 14.58 0.47 -15.07
N TYR A 334 15.02 -0.48 -14.25
CA TYR A 334 14.76 -0.51 -12.82
C TYR A 334 16.06 -0.65 -12.01
N THR A 335 16.05 -0.18 -10.77
CA THR A 335 17.09 -0.47 -9.78
C THR A 335 17.00 -1.93 -9.32
N ALA A 336 18.01 -2.41 -8.59
CA ALA A 336 17.96 -3.73 -7.98
C ALA A 336 16.80 -3.90 -6.98
N SER A 337 16.31 -2.80 -6.40
CA SER A 337 15.15 -2.77 -5.50
C SER A 337 13.81 -2.76 -6.22
N GLY A 338 13.81 -2.73 -7.56
CA GLY A 338 12.59 -2.69 -8.38
C GLY A 338 12.05 -1.29 -8.66
N ASP A 339 12.75 -0.22 -8.28
CA ASP A 339 12.34 1.15 -8.55
C ASP A 339 12.62 1.52 -10.01
N LEU A 340 11.71 2.23 -10.66
CA LEU A 340 11.94 2.76 -12.00
C LEU A 340 13.12 3.74 -11.98
N SER A 341 14.19 3.39 -12.68
CA SER A 341 15.44 4.16 -12.72
C SER A 341 15.56 5.02 -13.98
N THR A 342 15.10 4.52 -15.13
CA THR A 342 15.15 5.27 -16.40
C THR A 342 13.92 5.05 -17.26
N VAL A 343 13.60 6.08 -18.05
CA VAL A 343 12.58 6.08 -19.09
C VAL A 343 13.20 6.68 -20.34
N ASP A 344 13.47 5.86 -21.35
CA ASP A 344 14.01 6.29 -22.65
C ASP A 344 12.91 6.22 -23.71
N ARG A 345 12.68 7.31 -24.43
CA ARG A 345 11.64 7.42 -25.46
C ARG A 345 12.15 7.30 -26.90
N GLY A 346 13.38 6.79 -27.08
CA GLY A 346 13.87 6.47 -28.42
C GLY A 346 14.04 7.69 -29.35
N GLY A 347 14.44 8.84 -28.80
CA GLY A 347 15.01 9.94 -29.59
C GLY A 347 14.01 10.86 -30.32
N THR A 348 13.24 11.66 -29.57
CA THR A 348 13.13 13.10 -29.82
C THR A 348 13.04 13.78 -28.44
N ALA A 349 13.94 14.73 -28.19
CA ALA A 349 14.15 15.32 -26.87
C ALA A 349 12.91 16.08 -26.36
N HIS A 350 12.42 15.70 -25.18
CA HIS A 350 11.73 16.65 -24.29
C HIS A 350 12.43 16.67 -22.94
N ARG A 351 12.74 17.89 -22.52
CA ARG A 351 13.71 18.30 -21.52
C ARG A 351 13.47 17.63 -20.14
N GLN A 352 14.55 17.07 -19.61
CA GLN A 352 14.73 16.62 -18.23
C GLN A 352 14.11 17.60 -17.19
N LEU A 353 13.40 17.07 -16.20
CA LEU A 353 13.20 17.76 -14.93
C LEU A 353 14.00 17.01 -13.85
N HIS A 354 15.24 17.46 -13.71
CA HIS A 354 15.89 17.50 -12.40
C HIS A 354 15.12 18.49 -11.54
N LEU A 355 14.73 18.03 -10.36
CA LEU A 355 14.77 18.66 -9.03
C LEU A 355 14.37 17.56 -8.05
#